data_AF-A0A1Z8Z7L6-F1
#
_entry.id   AF-A0A1Z8Z7L6-F1
#
_cell.length_a   1.000
_cell.length_b   1.000
_cell.length_c   1.000
_cell.angle_alpha   90.00
_cell.angle_beta   90.00
_cell.angle_gamma   90.00
#
_symmetry.space_group_name_H-M   'P 1'
#
loop_
_entity.id
_entity.type
_entity.pdbx_description
1 polymer ?
#
loop_
_entity_poly.entity_id
_entity_poly.type
_entity_poly.pdbx_seq_one_letter_code
_entity_poly.pdbx_strand_id
1 'polypeptide(L)'
;MSKKSKKFENLNAIKTSSTEDILMNEYIEGLNSRLSYIEKHFPISWKHFFSVEVAKKFERKTIENDRSKKAVRIIKIIFDNLGIMEESSDLEEIERLKAQLNIKALAKSFDTSVLGDNCIELEDLAKLAAIYLRNERQKANLTKFLAPAGFANLFKFKSLVEDLNKDDGFLETQRNTISYPQTKLAQKKYLKNGGSKPVYFYLYYSDYLTFCYKFMRAKGFKGASETLLIINNGIESQREIAVNNDILYSSFLTYIALEELLEVTAQFEKEYFGMKKRRLAEFGSSVSKYLEFFIDFSLADRLRTVIREIQMETPFRVKDEFNHSLLQLFLDGKSDSVLIPLIVFRHIYITGQCTQNDFMQTTVQDRNQQRLEIAFLMTRKILAWCEQKFVQSMKYFLNDIGP
;
A
#
# COMPACT_ATOMS: atom_id res chain seq x y z
N MET A 1 -79.83 7.53 21.31
CA MET A 1 -78.85 7.66 20.21
C MET A 1 -77.47 7.96 20.82
N SER A 2 -76.65 6.94 21.09
CA SER A 2 -75.27 7.17 21.54
C SER A 2 -74.38 7.45 20.32
N LYS A 3 -73.81 8.65 20.26
CA LYS A 3 -72.81 9.03 19.26
C LYS A 3 -71.62 8.06 19.37
N LYS A 4 -71.46 7.17 18.38
CA LYS A 4 -70.23 6.39 18.21
C LYS A 4 -69.07 7.37 18.03
N SER A 5 -68.02 7.20 18.83
CA SER A 5 -66.83 8.03 18.84
C SER A 5 -66.10 7.95 17.50
N LYS A 6 -65.90 9.09 16.83
CA LYS A 6 -65.08 9.26 15.62
C LYS A 6 -63.64 8.71 15.75
N LYS A 7 -63.16 8.45 16.98
CA LYS A 7 -61.84 7.82 17.19
C LYS A 7 -61.79 6.34 16.80
N PHE A 8 -62.91 5.61 16.79
CA PHE A 8 -62.92 4.20 16.37
C PHE A 8 -63.02 4.02 14.85
N GLU A 9 -63.56 4.99 14.11
CA GLU A 9 -63.59 4.95 12.63
C GLU A 9 -62.22 5.28 12.02
N ASN A 10 -61.34 5.97 12.75
CA ASN A 10 -59.98 6.29 12.30
C ASN A 10 -58.98 5.12 12.40
N LEU A 11 -59.32 4.01 13.07
CA LEU A 11 -58.48 2.80 13.03
C LEU A 11 -58.68 2.02 11.73
N ASN A 12 -59.82 2.17 11.07
CA ASN A 12 -60.11 1.55 9.76
C ASN A 12 -59.68 2.42 8.57
N ALA A 13 -59.22 3.64 8.82
CA ALA A 13 -58.77 4.58 7.79
C ALA A 13 -57.27 4.43 7.45
N ILE A 14 -56.52 3.59 8.17
CA ILE A 14 -55.19 3.13 7.73
C ILE A 14 -55.38 2.03 6.69
N LYS A 15 -55.80 2.42 5.48
CA LYS A 15 -55.52 1.62 4.28
C LYS A 15 -54.09 1.92 3.86
N THR A 16 -53.07 1.30 4.45
CA THR A 16 -51.71 1.44 3.92
C THR A 16 -50.77 0.38 4.49
N SER A 17 -50.36 -0.54 3.62
CA SER A 17 -49.47 -1.73 3.81
C SER A 17 -50.00 -2.84 4.72
N SER A 18 -50.10 -4.06 4.21
CA SER A 18 -50.26 -5.26 5.05
C SER A 18 -49.02 -5.40 5.95
N THR A 19 -49.13 -6.05 7.11
CA THR A 19 -47.97 -6.32 7.99
C THR A 19 -46.83 -7.00 7.21
N GLU A 20 -47.17 -7.84 6.23
CA GLU A 20 -46.22 -8.48 5.31
C GLU A 20 -45.49 -7.46 4.41
N ASP A 21 -46.17 -6.42 3.95
CA ASP A 21 -45.55 -5.34 3.16
C ASP A 21 -44.50 -4.59 3.98
N ILE A 22 -44.80 -4.32 5.26
CA ILE A 22 -43.89 -3.62 6.17
C ILE A 22 -42.65 -4.48 6.42
N LEU A 23 -42.85 -5.74 6.80
CA LEU A 23 -41.76 -6.68 7.06
C LEU A 23 -40.87 -6.90 5.82
N MET A 24 -41.47 -6.95 4.63
CA MET A 24 -40.72 -7.12 3.39
C MET A 24 -39.89 -5.87 3.05
N ASN A 25 -40.41 -4.68 3.31
CA ASN A 25 -39.68 -3.44 3.10
C ASN A 25 -38.49 -3.31 4.07
N GLU A 26 -38.70 -3.58 5.36
CA GLU A 26 -37.63 -3.60 6.37
C GLU A 26 -36.53 -4.61 6.01
N TYR A 27 -36.93 -5.79 5.54
CA TYR A 27 -36.00 -6.81 5.08
C TYR A 27 -35.14 -6.34 3.88
N ILE A 28 -35.77 -5.70 2.89
CA ILE A 28 -35.07 -5.14 1.73
C ILE A 28 -34.13 -4.01 2.14
N GLU A 29 -34.56 -3.14 3.05
CA GLU A 29 -33.72 -2.07 3.60
C GLU A 29 -32.51 -2.63 4.33
N GLY A 30 -32.69 -3.66 5.16
CA GLY A 30 -31.62 -4.37 5.85
C GLY A 30 -30.58 -4.94 4.88
N LEU A 31 -31.02 -5.63 3.81
CA LEU A 31 -30.11 -6.16 2.78
C LEU A 31 -29.36 -5.06 2.03
N ASN A 32 -30.05 -3.98 1.66
CA ASN A 32 -29.43 -2.85 0.97
C ASN A 32 -28.42 -2.13 1.86
N SER A 33 -28.68 -2.02 3.17
CA SER A 33 -27.70 -1.45 4.11
C SER A 33 -26.40 -2.25 4.17
N ARG A 34 -26.49 -3.59 4.11
CA ARG A 34 -25.34 -4.51 4.06
C ARG A 34 -24.56 -4.38 2.76
N LEU A 35 -25.25 -4.22 1.62
CA LEU A 35 -24.61 -3.92 0.34
C LEU A 35 -23.88 -2.58 0.38
N SER A 36 -24.53 -1.54 0.88
CA SER A 36 -23.91 -0.21 1.03
C SER A 36 -22.72 -0.24 1.97
N TYR A 37 -22.75 -1.06 3.04
CA TYR A 37 -21.59 -1.30 3.89
C TYR A 37 -20.45 -1.92 3.09
N ILE A 38 -20.71 -2.98 2.31
CA ILE A 38 -19.67 -3.61 1.49
C ILE A 38 -19.09 -2.64 0.47
N GLU A 39 -19.95 -1.94 -0.28
CA GLU A 39 -19.54 -0.96 -1.29
C GLU A 39 -18.65 0.14 -0.70
N LYS A 40 -19.01 0.63 0.50
CA LYS A 40 -18.28 1.70 1.17
C LYS A 40 -16.94 1.25 1.76
N HIS A 41 -16.90 0.07 2.38
CA HIS A 41 -15.77 -0.38 3.18
C HIS A 41 -14.82 -1.33 2.44
N PHE A 42 -15.31 -1.99 1.38
CA PHE A 42 -14.55 -2.96 0.58
C PHE A 42 -14.70 -2.68 -0.92
N PRO A 43 -14.28 -1.49 -1.39
CA PRO A 43 -14.48 -1.07 -2.78
C PRO A 43 -13.82 -1.98 -3.83
N ILE A 44 -12.72 -2.67 -3.48
CA ILE A 44 -12.05 -3.60 -4.40
C ILE A 44 -12.91 -4.85 -4.55
N SER A 45 -13.28 -5.48 -3.44
CA SER A 45 -14.16 -6.64 -3.43
C SER A 45 -15.53 -6.32 -4.04
N TRP A 46 -16.05 -5.10 -3.81
CA TRP A 46 -17.28 -4.63 -4.44
C TRP A 46 -17.15 -4.65 -5.97
N LYS A 47 -16.15 -3.97 -6.53
CA LYS A 47 -15.96 -3.84 -7.97
C LYS A 47 -15.70 -5.19 -8.66
N HIS A 48 -14.96 -6.08 -8.02
CA HIS A 48 -14.49 -7.32 -8.66
C HIS A 48 -15.40 -8.52 -8.42
N PHE A 49 -16.26 -8.48 -7.39
CA PHE A 49 -17.11 -9.62 -7.02
C PHE A 49 -18.58 -9.21 -6.94
N PHE A 50 -18.92 -8.27 -6.06
CA PHE A 50 -20.32 -7.98 -5.76
C PHE A 50 -21.03 -7.17 -6.84
N SER A 51 -20.38 -6.22 -7.52
CA SER A 51 -21.03 -5.39 -8.55
C SER A 51 -21.32 -6.15 -9.85
N VAL A 52 -20.62 -7.27 -10.07
CA VAL A 52 -20.84 -8.16 -11.22
C VAL A 52 -21.93 -9.18 -10.90
N GLU A 53 -21.95 -9.71 -9.67
CA GLU A 53 -22.82 -10.83 -9.27
C GLU A 53 -24.10 -10.47 -8.53
N VAL A 54 -24.10 -9.35 -7.83
CA VAL A 54 -25.20 -8.90 -6.99
C VAL A 54 -25.83 -7.64 -7.60
N ALA A 55 -27.16 -7.60 -7.66
CA ALA A 55 -27.87 -6.41 -8.09
C ALA A 55 -27.39 -5.20 -7.28
N LYS A 56 -27.16 -4.05 -7.94
CA LYS A 56 -26.76 -2.79 -7.28
C LYS A 56 -27.67 -2.42 -6.10
N LYS A 57 -28.92 -2.88 -6.13
CA LYS A 57 -29.91 -2.74 -5.07
C LYS A 57 -30.91 -3.89 -5.14
N PHE A 58 -31.36 -4.38 -3.99
CA PHE A 58 -32.51 -5.27 -3.91
C PHE A 58 -33.81 -4.48 -4.03
N GLU A 59 -34.70 -4.95 -4.89
CA GLU A 59 -36.04 -4.40 -5.09
C GLU A 59 -37.08 -5.50 -4.91
N ARG A 60 -38.26 -5.13 -4.43
CA ARG A 60 -39.34 -6.07 -4.11
C ARG A 60 -39.76 -6.94 -5.30
N LYS A 61 -39.81 -6.36 -6.49
CA LYS A 61 -40.20 -7.06 -7.74
C LYS A 61 -39.17 -8.06 -8.26
N THR A 62 -37.92 -8.01 -7.79
CA THR A 62 -36.81 -8.81 -8.33
C THR A 62 -36.11 -9.68 -7.29
N ILE A 63 -36.37 -9.46 -5.99
CA ILE A 63 -35.70 -10.20 -4.90
C ILE A 63 -35.97 -11.71 -4.92
N GLU A 64 -37.06 -12.14 -5.56
CA GLU A 64 -37.40 -13.56 -5.68
C GLU A 64 -36.77 -14.26 -6.89
N ASN A 65 -36.08 -13.54 -7.77
CA ASN A 65 -35.35 -14.21 -8.85
C ASN A 65 -34.16 -15.00 -8.29
N ASP A 66 -33.76 -16.06 -9.00
CA ASP A 66 -32.76 -17.01 -8.49
C ASP A 66 -31.42 -16.35 -8.17
N ARG A 67 -31.05 -15.34 -8.96
CA ARG A 67 -29.82 -14.57 -8.74
C ARG A 67 -29.86 -13.76 -7.45
N SER A 68 -30.96 -13.06 -7.18
CA SER A 68 -31.14 -12.28 -5.95
C SER A 68 -31.23 -13.20 -4.74
N LYS A 69 -31.93 -14.33 -4.84
CA LYS A 69 -31.98 -15.35 -3.76
C LYS A 69 -30.60 -15.87 -3.40
N LYS A 70 -29.75 -16.17 -4.39
CA LYS A 70 -28.34 -16.57 -4.16
C LYS A 70 -27.55 -15.45 -3.47
N ALA A 71 -27.62 -14.23 -3.98
CA ALA A 71 -26.93 -13.07 -3.40
C ALA A 71 -27.36 -12.80 -1.95
N VAL A 72 -28.66 -12.85 -1.66
CA VAL A 72 -29.22 -12.72 -0.32
C VAL A 72 -28.63 -13.75 0.64
N ARG A 73 -28.54 -15.02 0.22
CA ARG A 73 -27.98 -16.10 1.05
C ARG A 73 -26.49 -15.87 1.34
N ILE A 74 -25.72 -15.47 0.33
CA ILE A 74 -24.30 -15.14 0.50
C ILE A 74 -24.12 -14.00 1.51
N ILE A 75 -24.89 -12.92 1.35
CA ILE A 75 -24.83 -11.76 2.27
C ILE A 75 -25.21 -12.17 3.69
N LYS A 76 -26.26 -12.98 3.86
CA LYS A 76 -26.64 -13.49 5.19
C LYS A 76 -25.52 -14.32 5.81
N ILE A 77 -24.91 -15.25 5.08
CA ILE A 77 -23.80 -16.05 5.61
C ILE A 77 -22.62 -15.14 6.02
N ILE A 78 -22.24 -14.18 5.18
CA ILE A 78 -21.12 -13.27 5.46
C ILE A 78 -21.36 -12.42 6.72
N PHE A 79 -22.56 -11.85 6.86
CA PHE A 79 -22.86 -10.95 7.98
C PHE A 79 -23.31 -11.68 9.24
N ASP A 80 -24.25 -12.62 9.10
CA ASP A 80 -24.94 -13.25 10.23
C ASP A 80 -24.14 -14.44 10.78
N ASN A 81 -23.47 -15.23 9.93
CA ASN A 81 -22.73 -16.42 10.36
C ASN A 81 -21.23 -16.16 10.53
N LEU A 82 -20.62 -15.43 9.59
CA LEU A 82 -19.18 -15.19 9.55
C LEU A 82 -18.77 -13.87 10.23
N GLY A 83 -19.73 -13.08 10.71
CA GLY A 83 -19.46 -11.90 11.55
C GLY A 83 -18.53 -10.88 10.89
N ILE A 84 -18.74 -10.53 9.62
CA ILE A 84 -17.80 -9.66 8.88
C ILE A 84 -17.58 -8.29 9.53
N MET A 85 -18.46 -7.82 10.42
CA MET A 85 -18.26 -6.55 11.13
C MET A 85 -17.24 -6.63 12.29
N GLU A 86 -16.85 -7.82 12.73
CA GLU A 86 -15.88 -8.01 13.80
C GLU A 86 -14.46 -7.97 13.24
N GLU A 87 -13.75 -6.85 13.48
CA GLU A 87 -12.40 -6.61 12.95
C GLU A 87 -11.30 -7.37 13.71
N SER A 88 -11.49 -7.59 15.02
CA SER A 88 -10.45 -8.10 15.92
C SER A 88 -9.95 -9.51 15.60
N SER A 89 -10.72 -10.30 14.86
CA SER A 89 -10.45 -11.71 14.56
C SER A 89 -10.00 -11.96 13.12
N ASP A 90 -9.75 -10.92 12.32
CA ASP A 90 -9.53 -11.08 10.88
C ASP A 90 -8.48 -12.12 10.50
N LEU A 91 -7.33 -12.14 11.19
CA LEU A 91 -6.22 -13.01 10.80
C LEU A 91 -6.49 -14.47 11.14
N GLU A 92 -6.94 -14.73 12.36
CA GLU A 92 -7.32 -16.06 12.81
C GLU A 92 -8.47 -16.62 11.97
N GLU A 93 -9.45 -15.78 11.64
CA GLU A 93 -10.60 -16.17 10.85
C GLU A 93 -10.22 -16.45 9.39
N ILE A 94 -9.33 -15.64 8.79
CA ILE A 94 -8.79 -15.91 7.45
C ILE A 94 -8.09 -17.27 7.43
N GLU A 95 -7.20 -17.56 8.39
CA GLU A 95 -6.47 -18.82 8.42
C GLU A 95 -7.39 -20.01 8.71
N ARG A 96 -8.38 -19.84 9.60
CA ARG A 96 -9.43 -20.84 9.86
C ARG A 96 -10.23 -21.17 8.60
N LEU A 97 -10.70 -20.15 7.88
CA LEU A 97 -11.48 -20.32 6.65
C LEU A 97 -10.62 -20.93 5.53
N LYS A 98 -9.36 -20.51 5.39
CA LYS A 98 -8.41 -21.13 4.46
C LYS A 98 -8.12 -22.59 4.79
N ALA A 99 -8.11 -22.98 6.06
CA ALA A 99 -7.90 -24.37 6.47
C ALA A 99 -9.14 -25.23 6.21
N GLN A 100 -10.34 -24.65 6.36
CA GLN A 100 -11.61 -25.30 6.03
C GLN A 100 -11.80 -25.49 4.52
N LEU A 101 -11.30 -24.55 3.72
CA LEU A 101 -11.35 -24.60 2.27
C LEU A 101 -10.12 -25.37 1.75
N ASN A 102 -10.31 -26.45 0.98
CA ASN A 102 -9.16 -27.16 0.38
C ASN A 102 -8.66 -26.40 -0.88
N ILE A 103 -8.12 -25.18 -0.68
CA ILE A 103 -7.79 -24.19 -1.72
C ILE A 103 -6.49 -24.57 -2.44
N LYS A 104 -6.56 -25.55 -3.34
CA LYS A 104 -5.60 -25.64 -4.46
C LYS A 104 -6.26 -25.48 -5.83
N ALA A 105 -7.58 -25.60 -5.92
CA ALA A 105 -8.34 -25.45 -7.17
C ALA A 105 -9.06 -24.09 -7.33
N LEU A 106 -9.45 -23.43 -6.23
CA LEU A 106 -10.35 -22.25 -6.25
C LEU A 106 -9.65 -20.89 -6.52
N ALA A 107 -8.33 -20.80 -6.34
CA ALA A 107 -7.58 -19.57 -6.63
C ALA A 107 -7.41 -19.31 -8.14
N LYS A 108 -7.57 -20.34 -8.99
CA LYS A 108 -7.56 -20.23 -10.47
C LYS A 108 -8.95 -19.99 -11.08
N SER A 109 -10.04 -20.08 -10.32
CA SER A 109 -11.42 -19.99 -10.82
C SER A 109 -12.08 -18.62 -10.60
N PHE A 110 -11.28 -17.57 -10.34
CA PHE A 110 -11.77 -16.18 -10.26
C PHE A 110 -11.76 -15.44 -11.61
N ASP A 111 -11.49 -16.16 -12.69
CA ASP A 111 -11.94 -15.76 -14.01
C ASP A 111 -13.42 -16.13 -14.11
N THR A 112 -14.29 -15.12 -14.17
CA THR A 112 -15.76 -15.23 -14.18
C THR A 112 -16.31 -16.09 -15.32
N SER A 113 -15.46 -16.53 -16.24
CA SER A 113 -15.77 -17.49 -17.31
C SER A 113 -15.78 -18.96 -16.86
N VAL A 114 -15.28 -19.29 -15.66
CA VAL A 114 -15.14 -20.69 -15.17
C VAL A 114 -16.17 -21.05 -14.10
N LEU A 115 -17.10 -20.16 -13.75
CA LEU A 115 -18.34 -20.51 -13.04
C LEU A 115 -19.37 -21.18 -13.96
N GLY A 116 -18.92 -21.72 -15.09
CA GLY A 116 -19.66 -22.71 -15.87
C GLY A 116 -19.66 -24.04 -15.12
N ASP A 117 -20.85 -24.49 -14.75
CA ASP A 117 -21.26 -25.84 -14.35
C ASP A 117 -20.48 -26.60 -13.25
N ASN A 118 -19.45 -26.02 -12.64
CA ASN A 118 -18.75 -26.63 -11.50
C ASN A 118 -19.41 -26.23 -10.16
N CYS A 119 -19.95 -27.24 -9.46
CA CYS A 119 -20.63 -27.20 -8.17
C CYS A 119 -19.76 -26.65 -7.01
N ILE A 120 -19.53 -25.34 -6.94
CA ILE A 120 -19.07 -24.71 -5.69
C ILE A 120 -20.29 -24.53 -4.79
N GLU A 121 -20.27 -25.11 -3.59
CA GLU A 121 -21.34 -24.91 -2.61
C GLU A 121 -21.44 -23.43 -2.21
N LEU A 122 -22.66 -22.94 -2.02
CA LEU A 122 -22.92 -21.53 -1.73
C LEU A 122 -22.25 -21.08 -0.43
N GLU A 123 -22.06 -22.00 0.52
CA GLU A 123 -21.32 -21.75 1.75
C GLU A 123 -19.83 -21.50 1.50
N ASP A 124 -19.19 -22.29 0.64
CA ASP A 124 -17.78 -22.12 0.30
C ASP A 124 -17.53 -20.82 -0.47
N LEU A 125 -18.47 -20.43 -1.35
CA LEU A 125 -18.43 -19.13 -2.01
C LEU A 125 -18.53 -17.97 -1.02
N ALA A 126 -19.37 -18.10 0.01
CA ALA A 126 -19.50 -17.09 1.06
C ALA A 126 -18.24 -17.02 1.96
N LYS A 127 -17.63 -18.17 2.31
CA LYS A 127 -16.35 -18.23 3.04
C LYS A 127 -15.23 -17.56 2.25
N LEU A 128 -15.16 -17.82 0.95
CA LEU A 128 -14.20 -17.20 0.05
C LEU A 128 -14.38 -15.69 -0.02
N ALA A 129 -15.62 -15.21 -0.24
CA ALA A 129 -15.94 -13.79 -0.21
C ALA A 129 -15.55 -13.14 1.14
N ALA A 130 -15.82 -13.80 2.27
CA ALA A 130 -15.40 -13.32 3.58
C ALA A 130 -13.87 -13.21 3.70
N ILE A 131 -13.10 -14.18 3.19
CA ILE A 131 -11.62 -14.09 3.13
C ILE A 131 -11.18 -12.83 2.37
N TYR A 132 -11.77 -12.55 1.20
CA TYR A 132 -11.42 -11.34 0.43
C TYR A 132 -11.74 -10.04 1.17
N LEU A 133 -12.94 -9.93 1.74
CA LEU A 133 -13.36 -8.76 2.51
C LEU A 133 -12.44 -8.52 3.72
N ARG A 134 -12.11 -9.58 4.48
CA ARG A 134 -11.19 -9.51 5.62
C ARG A 134 -9.76 -9.16 5.19
N ASN A 135 -9.26 -9.74 4.10
CA ASN A 135 -7.94 -9.39 3.53
C ASN A 135 -7.89 -7.91 3.11
N GLU A 136 -8.95 -7.40 2.45
CA GLU A 136 -9.06 -6.01 2.06
C GLU A 136 -9.03 -5.09 3.29
N ARG A 137 -9.76 -5.45 4.35
CA ARG A 137 -9.74 -4.72 5.64
C ARG A 137 -8.36 -4.70 6.27
N GLN A 138 -7.71 -5.86 6.39
CA GLN A 138 -6.36 -5.96 6.94
C GLN A 138 -5.38 -5.10 6.14
N LYS A 139 -5.46 -5.16 4.80
CA LYS A 139 -4.65 -4.33 3.93
C LYS A 139 -4.89 -2.85 4.19
N ALA A 140 -6.14 -2.42 4.35
CA ALA A 140 -6.49 -1.04 4.66
C ALA A 140 -5.95 -0.60 6.04
N ASN A 141 -6.08 -1.46 7.05
CA ASN A 141 -5.58 -1.21 8.41
C ASN A 141 -4.04 -1.13 8.46
N LEU A 142 -3.35 -2.07 7.82
CA LEU A 142 -1.90 -2.05 7.65
C LEU A 142 -1.45 -0.81 6.89
N THR A 143 -2.13 -0.46 5.79
CA THR A 143 -1.86 0.77 5.04
C THR A 143 -1.99 1.99 5.95
N LYS A 144 -3.04 2.09 6.77
CA LYS A 144 -3.24 3.20 7.71
C LYS A 144 -2.12 3.31 8.74
N PHE A 145 -1.57 2.19 9.19
CA PHE A 145 -0.48 2.14 10.18
C PHE A 145 0.90 2.43 9.57
N LEU A 146 1.15 1.96 8.34
CA LEU A 146 2.47 1.98 7.71
C LEU A 146 2.66 3.14 6.73
N ALA A 147 1.58 3.74 6.23
CA ALA A 147 1.67 4.87 5.33
C ALA A 147 2.27 6.11 6.01
N PRO A 148 2.97 6.97 5.27
CA PRO A 148 3.42 8.25 5.80
C PRO A 148 2.22 9.18 6.04
N ALA A 149 2.30 10.02 7.06
CA ALA A 149 1.32 11.07 7.31
C ALA A 149 1.08 11.92 6.04
N GLY A 150 -0.19 12.12 5.67
CA GLY A 150 -0.58 12.80 4.43
C GLY A 150 -0.87 11.87 3.25
N PHE A 151 -0.51 10.58 3.32
CA PHE A 151 -0.81 9.60 2.26
C PHE A 151 -2.30 9.51 1.93
N ALA A 152 -3.18 9.49 2.95
CA ALA A 152 -4.62 9.43 2.71
C ALA A 152 -5.14 10.62 1.90
N ASN A 153 -4.53 11.80 2.04
CA ASN A 153 -4.89 12.97 1.23
C ASN A 153 -4.39 12.84 -0.20
N LEU A 154 -3.17 12.33 -0.39
CA LEU A 154 -2.64 12.01 -1.72
C LEU A 154 -3.54 10.96 -2.41
N PHE A 155 -3.82 9.85 -1.74
CA PHE A 155 -4.53 8.70 -2.30
C PHE A 155 -5.98 9.02 -2.73
N LYS A 156 -6.64 10.00 -2.10
CA LYS A 156 -7.98 10.46 -2.52
C LYS A 156 -8.02 10.91 -3.98
N PHE A 157 -6.91 11.42 -4.51
CA PHE A 157 -6.83 11.94 -5.87
C PHE A 157 -6.32 10.89 -6.88
N LYS A 158 -6.21 9.62 -6.48
CA LYS A 158 -5.70 8.55 -7.35
C LYS A 158 -6.52 8.39 -8.62
N SER A 159 -7.85 8.36 -8.51
CA SER A 159 -8.73 8.22 -9.67
C SER A 159 -8.57 9.37 -10.67
N LEU A 160 -8.44 10.61 -10.15
CA LEU A 160 -8.26 11.80 -10.96
C LEU A 160 -7.00 11.72 -11.84
N VAL A 161 -5.91 11.16 -11.30
CA VAL A 161 -4.66 11.01 -12.06
C VAL A 161 -4.65 9.74 -12.91
N GLU A 162 -5.33 8.68 -12.50
CA GLU A 162 -5.50 7.46 -13.30
C GLU A 162 -6.17 7.75 -14.65
N ASP A 163 -7.08 8.72 -14.72
CA ASP A 163 -7.73 9.10 -15.97
C ASP A 163 -6.77 9.86 -16.90
N LEU A 164 -5.92 10.73 -16.36
CA LEU A 164 -4.84 11.36 -17.14
C LEU A 164 -3.84 10.33 -17.67
N ASN A 165 -3.52 9.30 -16.90
CA ASN A 165 -2.63 8.22 -17.34
C ASN A 165 -3.25 7.30 -18.41
N LYS A 166 -4.53 7.47 -18.76
CA LYS A 166 -5.19 6.80 -19.89
C LYS A 166 -5.26 7.68 -21.13
N ASP A 167 -4.90 8.96 -21.02
CA ASP A 167 -4.84 9.87 -22.16
C ASP A 167 -3.64 9.51 -23.04
N ASP A 168 -3.91 9.08 -24.28
CA ASP A 168 -2.89 8.68 -25.24
C ASP A 168 -1.90 9.82 -25.53
N GLY A 169 -2.36 11.07 -25.58
CA GLY A 169 -1.49 12.23 -25.79
C GLY A 169 -0.54 12.47 -24.62
N PHE A 170 -1.00 12.23 -23.39
CA PHE A 170 -0.14 12.29 -22.21
C PHE A 170 0.85 11.12 -22.18
N LEU A 171 0.41 9.90 -22.52
CA LEU A 171 1.27 8.71 -22.60
C LEU A 171 2.36 8.83 -23.67
N GLU A 172 2.05 9.42 -24.82
CA GLU A 172 3.01 9.68 -25.89
C GLU A 172 4.18 10.55 -25.43
N THR A 173 3.98 11.46 -24.48
CA THR A 173 5.07 12.27 -23.91
C THR A 173 6.16 11.41 -23.24
N GLN A 174 5.78 10.26 -22.66
CA GLN A 174 6.72 9.33 -22.06
C GLN A 174 7.44 8.52 -23.13
N ARG A 175 6.72 8.02 -24.14
CA ARG A 175 7.27 7.19 -25.22
C ARG A 175 8.27 7.94 -26.10
N ASN A 176 8.06 9.24 -26.29
CA ASN A 176 8.85 10.08 -27.20
C ASN A 176 10.07 10.76 -26.54
N THR A 177 10.39 10.41 -25.29
CA THR A 177 11.51 11.02 -24.56
C THR A 177 12.48 9.96 -24.05
N ILE A 178 13.78 10.31 -24.01
CA ILE A 178 14.86 9.34 -23.73
C ILE A 178 15.31 9.44 -22.26
N SER A 179 14.91 10.50 -21.56
CA SER A 179 15.30 10.73 -20.17
C SER A 179 14.17 11.31 -19.35
N TYR A 180 14.14 10.97 -18.06
CA TYR A 180 13.15 11.43 -17.11
C TYR A 180 12.97 12.96 -17.07
N PRO A 181 14.03 13.81 -17.10
CA PRO A 181 13.87 15.26 -17.18
C PRO A 181 13.18 15.74 -18.47
N GLN A 182 13.46 15.10 -19.61
CA GLN A 182 12.79 15.39 -20.88
C GLN A 182 11.31 14.98 -20.82
N THR A 183 11.02 13.82 -20.22
CA THR A 183 9.66 13.35 -19.99
C THR A 183 8.86 14.36 -19.17
N LYS A 184 9.40 14.82 -18.04
CA LYS A 184 8.74 15.83 -17.19
C LYS A 184 8.49 17.14 -17.92
N LEU A 185 9.44 17.59 -18.73
CA LEU A 185 9.27 18.81 -19.53
C LEU A 185 8.16 18.65 -20.58
N ALA A 186 8.10 17.51 -21.26
CA ALA A 186 7.06 17.21 -22.25
C ALA A 186 5.68 17.11 -21.61
N GLN A 187 5.55 16.38 -20.49
CA GLN A 187 4.32 16.29 -19.69
C GLN A 187 3.85 17.65 -19.20
N LYS A 188 4.77 18.47 -18.69
CA LYS A 188 4.46 19.84 -18.25
C LYS A 188 3.91 20.71 -19.38
N LYS A 189 4.49 20.61 -20.58
CA LYS A 189 4.00 21.32 -21.78
C LYS A 189 2.60 20.84 -22.17
N TYR A 190 2.40 19.53 -22.21
CA TYR A 190 1.09 18.92 -22.49
C TYR A 190 0.01 19.42 -21.54
N LEU A 191 0.24 19.31 -20.22
CA LEU A 191 -0.70 19.75 -19.18
C LEU A 191 -1.03 21.25 -19.26
N LYS A 192 -0.04 22.10 -19.57
CA LYS A 192 -0.26 23.53 -19.76
C LYS A 192 -1.10 23.84 -21.00
N ASN A 193 -0.84 23.15 -22.11
CA ASN A 193 -1.55 23.36 -23.37
C ASN A 193 -3.01 22.87 -23.28
N GLY A 194 -3.27 21.78 -22.54
CA GLY A 194 -4.62 21.28 -22.27
C GLY A 194 -5.41 22.09 -21.23
N GLY A 195 -4.85 23.17 -20.67
CA GLY A 195 -5.49 23.98 -19.65
C GLY A 195 -5.63 23.29 -18.28
N SER A 196 -4.95 22.15 -18.07
CA SER A 196 -5.03 21.38 -16.83
C SER A 196 -4.46 22.18 -15.66
N LYS A 197 -5.26 22.39 -14.62
CA LYS A 197 -4.81 22.85 -13.31
C LYS A 197 -5.30 21.83 -12.28
N PRO A 198 -4.50 21.47 -11.27
CA PRO A 198 -3.12 21.88 -10.95
C PRO A 198 -1.99 21.16 -11.72
N VAL A 199 -1.13 21.87 -12.46
CA VAL A 199 -0.08 21.27 -13.30
C VAL A 199 0.95 20.49 -12.49
N TYR A 200 1.45 21.06 -11.38
CA TYR A 200 2.54 20.42 -10.63
C TYR A 200 2.05 19.22 -9.85
N PHE A 201 0.79 19.27 -9.38
CA PHE A 201 0.12 18.11 -8.82
C PHE A 201 0.14 16.92 -9.80
N TYR A 202 -0.41 17.07 -11.01
CA TYR A 202 -0.43 15.97 -12.00
C TYR A 202 0.98 15.52 -12.38
N LEU A 203 1.92 16.46 -12.48
CA LEU A 203 3.29 16.17 -12.88
C LEU A 203 4.03 15.29 -11.87
N TYR A 204 3.84 15.48 -10.56
CA TYR A 204 4.59 14.77 -9.52
C TYR A 204 3.78 13.75 -8.70
N TYR A 205 2.47 13.61 -8.98
CA TYR A 205 1.60 12.69 -8.25
C TYR A 205 2.14 11.25 -8.23
N SER A 206 2.49 10.71 -9.39
CA SER A 206 2.96 9.33 -9.51
C SER A 206 4.29 9.09 -8.79
N ASP A 207 5.18 10.08 -8.75
CA ASP A 207 6.47 9.96 -8.05
C ASP A 207 6.25 9.98 -6.53
N TYR A 208 5.45 10.91 -6.01
CA TYR A 208 5.09 10.93 -4.58
C TYR A 208 4.32 9.67 -4.15
N LEU A 209 3.46 9.14 -5.03
CA LEU A 209 2.76 7.89 -4.78
C LEU A 209 3.74 6.70 -4.74
N THR A 210 4.73 6.69 -5.63
CA THR A 210 5.81 5.71 -5.66
C THR A 210 6.63 5.76 -4.37
N PHE A 211 7.00 6.95 -3.90
CA PHE A 211 7.61 7.15 -2.59
C PHE A 211 6.76 6.51 -1.48
N CYS A 212 5.45 6.80 -1.43
CA CYS A 212 4.59 6.27 -0.37
C CYS A 212 4.57 4.74 -0.35
N TYR A 213 4.55 4.10 -1.52
CA TYR A 213 4.63 2.64 -1.60
C TYR A 213 5.99 2.10 -1.15
N LYS A 214 7.10 2.71 -1.57
CA LYS A 214 8.46 2.33 -1.12
C LYS A 214 8.60 2.52 0.40
N PHE A 215 8.07 3.61 0.93
CA PHE A 215 8.04 3.91 2.36
C PHE A 215 7.27 2.86 3.16
N MET A 216 6.06 2.50 2.72
CA MET A 216 5.27 1.46 3.36
C MET A 216 5.99 0.11 3.35
N ARG A 217 6.61 -0.26 2.22
CA ARG A 217 7.45 -1.48 2.13
C ARG A 217 8.59 -1.44 3.13
N ALA A 218 9.31 -0.32 3.23
CA ALA A 218 10.38 -0.13 4.19
C ALA A 218 9.91 -0.20 5.66
N LYS A 219 8.66 0.20 5.97
CA LYS A 219 8.04 -0.02 7.30
C LYS A 219 7.54 -1.46 7.52
N GLY A 220 7.62 -2.34 6.52
CA GLY A 220 7.22 -3.74 6.64
C GLY A 220 5.91 -4.11 5.95
N PHE A 221 5.34 -3.25 5.10
CA PHE A 221 4.21 -3.61 4.24
C PHE A 221 4.70 -4.53 3.10
N LYS A 222 4.82 -5.81 3.41
CA LYS A 222 5.29 -6.84 2.48
C LYS A 222 4.13 -7.39 1.66
N GLY A 223 4.36 -7.61 0.36
CA GLY A 223 3.54 -8.57 -0.40
C GLY A 223 3.82 -9.99 0.11
N ALA A 224 2.91 -10.93 -0.15
CA ALA A 224 3.15 -12.36 0.12
C ALA A 224 4.39 -12.90 -0.64
N SER A 225 4.74 -12.26 -1.76
CA SER A 225 6.01 -12.38 -2.48
C SER A 225 6.36 -11.05 -3.15
N GLU A 226 7.65 -10.81 -3.43
CA GLU A 226 8.10 -9.66 -4.24
C GLU A 226 8.83 -10.15 -5.48
N THR A 227 8.40 -9.68 -6.66
CA THR A 227 9.13 -9.84 -7.91
C THR A 227 10.09 -8.68 -8.06
N LEU A 228 11.39 -8.95 -7.93
CA LEU A 228 12.45 -7.98 -8.23
C LEU A 228 12.84 -8.13 -9.70
N LEU A 229 12.85 -6.99 -10.41
CA LEU A 229 13.38 -6.90 -11.76
C LEU A 229 14.88 -6.62 -11.64
N ILE A 230 15.70 -7.64 -11.86
CA ILE A 230 17.16 -7.55 -11.83
C ILE A 230 17.63 -7.32 -13.25
N ILE A 231 18.19 -6.15 -13.49
CA ILE A 231 18.86 -5.83 -14.75
C ILE A 231 20.34 -6.15 -14.57
N ASN A 232 20.80 -7.23 -15.21
CA ASN A 232 22.21 -7.60 -15.21
C ASN A 232 22.73 -7.63 -16.65
N ASN A 233 23.70 -6.76 -16.96
CA ASN A 233 24.25 -6.60 -18.32
C ASN A 233 23.20 -6.39 -19.43
N GLY A 234 22.13 -5.63 -19.12
CA GLY A 234 21.05 -5.36 -20.08
C GLY A 234 20.04 -6.49 -20.24
N ILE A 235 20.18 -7.60 -19.50
CA ILE A 235 19.17 -8.65 -19.43
C ILE A 235 18.28 -8.38 -18.22
N GLU A 236 17.01 -8.11 -18.49
CA GLU A 236 15.97 -8.03 -17.46
C GLU A 236 15.58 -9.44 -17.02
N SER A 237 15.75 -9.75 -15.74
CA SER A 237 15.28 -10.99 -15.14
C SER A 237 14.33 -10.69 -13.99
N GLN A 238 13.13 -11.26 -14.04
CA GLN A 238 12.19 -11.18 -12.93
C GLN A 238 12.48 -12.34 -11.98
N ARG A 239 12.90 -12.01 -10.75
CA ARG A 239 13.14 -12.99 -9.70
C ARG A 239 12.11 -12.77 -8.60
N GLU A 240 11.32 -13.80 -8.32
CA GLU A 240 10.52 -13.84 -7.11
C GLU A 240 11.47 -14.10 -5.95
N ILE A 241 11.65 -13.10 -5.08
CA ILE A 241 12.49 -13.21 -3.89
C ILE A 241 11.57 -13.39 -2.70
N ALA A 242 11.76 -14.47 -1.95
CA ALA A 242 11.13 -14.63 -0.64
C ALA A 242 11.52 -13.42 0.22
N VAL A 243 10.52 -12.76 0.83
CA VAL A 243 10.75 -11.47 1.48
C VAL A 243 11.54 -11.65 2.78
N ASN A 244 12.85 -11.62 2.71
CA ASN A 244 13.72 -11.94 3.83
C ASN A 244 13.71 -10.81 4.87
N ASN A 245 13.48 -11.16 6.12
CA ASN A 245 13.67 -10.24 7.24
C ASN A 245 15.15 -10.30 7.63
N ASP A 246 15.99 -9.51 6.97
CA ASP A 246 17.38 -9.28 7.40
C ASP A 246 17.75 -7.79 7.32
N ILE A 247 18.90 -7.44 7.89
CA ILE A 247 19.40 -6.06 7.94
C ILE A 247 19.74 -5.51 6.56
N LEU A 248 20.19 -6.34 5.61
CA LEU A 248 20.59 -5.92 4.28
C LEU A 248 19.38 -5.53 3.44
N TYR A 249 18.35 -6.38 3.42
CA TYR A 249 17.10 -6.13 2.71
C TYR A 249 16.33 -4.96 3.32
N SER A 250 16.26 -4.88 4.65
CA SER A 250 15.63 -3.73 5.33
C SER A 250 16.35 -2.43 5.01
N SER A 251 17.69 -2.45 4.95
CA SER A 251 18.50 -1.29 4.54
C SER A 251 18.28 -0.92 3.08
N PHE A 252 18.19 -1.91 2.19
CA PHE A 252 17.87 -1.68 0.78
C PHE A 252 16.52 -0.98 0.61
N LEU A 253 15.45 -1.49 1.23
CA LEU A 253 14.12 -0.89 1.17
C LEU A 253 14.09 0.53 1.75
N THR A 254 14.78 0.73 2.87
CA THR A 254 14.87 2.05 3.52
C THR A 254 15.63 3.04 2.64
N TYR A 255 16.74 2.61 2.02
CA TYR A 255 17.53 3.44 1.12
C TYR A 255 16.72 3.88 -0.10
N ILE A 256 16.01 2.95 -0.78
CA ILE A 256 15.22 3.31 -1.97
C ILE A 256 14.06 4.25 -1.63
N ALA A 257 13.48 4.16 -0.43
CA ALA A 257 12.44 5.08 0.02
C ALA A 257 12.99 6.48 0.27
N LEU A 258 14.17 6.58 0.91
CA LEU A 258 14.88 7.84 1.12
C LEU A 258 15.29 8.49 -0.20
N GLU A 259 15.92 7.72 -1.09
CA GLU A 259 16.38 8.19 -2.40
C GLU A 259 15.21 8.72 -3.24
N GLU A 260 14.11 7.96 -3.32
CA GLU A 260 12.90 8.39 -4.03
C GLU A 260 12.36 9.71 -3.47
N LEU A 261 12.27 9.85 -2.15
CA LEU A 261 11.79 11.08 -1.53
C LEU A 261 12.66 12.28 -1.87
N LEU A 262 13.98 12.12 -1.77
CA LEU A 262 14.94 13.18 -2.05
C LEU A 262 14.87 13.60 -3.51
N GLU A 263 14.75 12.63 -4.43
CA GLU A 263 14.63 12.89 -5.85
C GLU A 263 13.35 13.67 -6.19
N VAL A 264 12.17 13.14 -5.81
CA VAL A 264 10.90 13.81 -6.11
C VAL A 264 10.84 15.19 -5.46
N THR A 265 11.32 15.30 -4.22
CA THR A 265 11.28 16.56 -3.47
C THR A 265 12.20 17.60 -4.09
N ALA A 266 13.44 17.24 -4.46
CA ALA A 266 14.38 18.16 -5.08
C ALA A 266 13.89 18.68 -6.44
N GLN A 267 13.28 17.80 -7.24
CA GLN A 267 12.72 18.19 -8.54
C GLN A 267 11.48 19.06 -8.39
N PHE A 268 10.54 18.65 -7.54
CA PHE A 268 9.34 19.44 -7.24
C PHE A 268 9.72 20.82 -6.71
N GLU A 269 10.64 20.89 -5.75
CA GLU A 269 11.13 22.16 -5.21
C GLU A 269 11.70 23.06 -6.31
N LYS A 270 12.57 22.52 -7.16
CA LYS A 270 13.18 23.27 -8.26
C LYS A 270 12.14 23.83 -9.22
N GLU A 271 11.12 23.05 -9.57
CA GLU A 271 10.07 23.47 -10.49
C GLU A 271 9.05 24.42 -9.85
N TYR A 272 8.72 24.23 -8.57
CA TYR A 272 7.67 24.98 -7.87
C TYR A 272 8.19 26.31 -7.29
N PHE A 273 9.37 26.32 -6.66
CA PHE A 273 9.94 27.52 -6.01
C PHE A 273 11.05 28.20 -6.82
N GLY A 274 11.68 27.49 -7.77
CA GLY A 274 12.94 27.90 -8.38
C GLY A 274 14.15 27.72 -7.43
N MET A 275 15.37 27.83 -7.97
CA MET A 275 16.61 27.42 -7.27
C MET A 275 17.01 28.22 -6.01
N LYS A 276 16.26 29.25 -5.59
CA LYS A 276 16.72 30.21 -4.55
C LYS A 276 15.75 30.47 -3.39
N LYS A 277 14.51 29.96 -3.42
CA LYS A 277 13.46 30.47 -2.51
C LYS A 277 13.17 29.59 -1.28
N ARG A 278 13.15 28.27 -1.40
CA ARG A 278 12.91 27.33 -0.28
C ARG A 278 13.59 26.02 -0.58
N ARG A 279 14.26 25.42 0.42
CA ARG A 279 14.90 24.11 0.30
C ARG A 279 14.12 23.04 1.08
N LEU A 280 13.38 22.21 0.35
CA LEU A 280 12.75 20.99 0.86
C LEU A 280 13.75 19.82 0.86
N ALA A 281 14.61 19.76 -0.17
CA ALA A 281 15.76 18.86 -0.28
C ALA A 281 17.06 19.68 -0.32
N GLU A 282 17.62 19.97 0.86
CA GLU A 282 18.73 20.90 1.11
C GLU A 282 19.96 20.71 0.21
N PHE A 283 20.21 19.45 -0.16
CA PHE A 283 21.37 19.02 -0.92
C PHE A 283 21.01 18.27 -2.21
N GLY A 284 19.77 18.41 -2.68
CA GLY A 284 19.25 17.69 -3.84
C GLY A 284 19.03 16.20 -3.55
N SER A 285 19.20 15.35 -4.57
CA SER A 285 18.95 13.90 -4.50
C SER A 285 20.12 13.06 -3.96
N SER A 286 21.26 13.69 -3.64
CA SER A 286 22.46 12.96 -3.19
C SER A 286 22.35 12.56 -1.72
N VAL A 287 22.04 11.28 -1.46
CA VAL A 287 21.87 10.71 -0.12
C VAL A 287 23.06 11.00 0.80
N SER A 288 24.30 10.84 0.31
CA SER A 288 25.52 11.03 1.10
C SER A 288 25.75 12.46 1.58
N LYS A 289 25.03 13.46 1.06
CA LYS A 289 25.10 14.83 1.59
C LYS A 289 24.25 15.05 2.83
N TYR A 290 23.39 14.09 3.19
CA TYR A 290 22.49 14.19 4.34
C TYR A 290 23.04 13.51 5.60
N LEU A 291 24.30 13.07 5.62
CA LEU A 291 24.87 12.31 6.76
C LEU A 291 24.64 13.02 8.11
N GLU A 292 24.80 14.34 8.16
CA GLU A 292 24.66 15.16 9.37
C GLU A 292 23.24 15.17 9.95
N PHE A 293 22.21 14.86 9.14
CA PHE A 293 20.84 14.77 9.63
C PHE A 293 20.54 13.46 10.37
N PHE A 294 21.43 12.47 10.29
CA PHE A 294 21.22 11.12 10.81
C PHE A 294 22.24 10.71 11.87
N ILE A 295 22.66 11.65 12.72
CA ILE A 295 23.59 11.38 13.83
C ILE A 295 22.85 10.66 14.97
N ASP A 296 23.40 9.53 15.41
CA ASP A 296 22.96 8.78 16.58
C ASP A 296 24.12 8.04 17.23
N PHE A 297 24.68 8.58 18.31
CA PHE A 297 25.86 8.01 18.97
C PHE A 297 25.62 6.57 19.43
N SER A 298 24.52 6.33 20.14
CA SER A 298 24.22 5.01 20.72
C SER A 298 23.94 3.97 19.64
N LEU A 299 23.16 4.32 18.63
CA LEU A 299 22.86 3.40 17.53
C LEU A 299 24.08 3.20 16.62
N ALA A 300 24.93 4.22 16.42
CA ALA A 300 26.17 4.11 15.65
C ALA A 300 27.13 3.10 16.30
N ASP A 301 27.32 3.14 17.62
CA ASP A 301 28.17 2.18 18.33
C ASP A 301 27.68 0.74 18.19
N ARG A 302 26.36 0.53 18.31
CA ARG A 302 25.73 -0.77 18.07
C ARG A 302 25.94 -1.24 16.63
N LEU A 303 25.77 -0.36 15.65
CA LEU A 303 25.97 -0.66 14.23
C LEU A 303 27.43 -0.97 13.90
N ARG A 304 28.41 -0.28 14.49
CA ARG A 304 29.84 -0.60 14.33
C ARG A 304 30.13 -2.03 14.77
N THR A 305 29.56 -2.43 15.91
CA THR A 305 29.69 -3.80 16.43
C THR A 305 29.11 -4.80 15.45
N VAL A 306 27.87 -4.58 15.00
CA VAL A 306 27.20 -5.44 14.00
C VAL A 306 27.99 -5.55 12.70
N ILE A 307 28.50 -4.44 12.17
CA ILE A 307 29.29 -4.44 10.93
C ILE A 307 30.56 -5.28 11.10
N ARG A 308 31.29 -5.11 12.21
CA ARG A 308 32.51 -5.87 12.49
C ARG A 308 32.22 -7.36 12.64
N GLU A 309 31.12 -7.72 13.30
CA GLU A 309 30.67 -9.12 13.37
C GLU A 309 30.37 -9.70 11.99
N ILE A 310 29.62 -8.98 11.14
CA ILE A 310 29.32 -9.41 9.77
C ILE A 310 30.64 -9.57 8.98
N GLN A 311 31.61 -8.67 9.13
CA GLN A 311 32.92 -8.78 8.47
C GLN A 311 33.72 -10.02 8.91
N MET A 312 33.57 -10.44 10.17
CA MET A 312 34.21 -11.66 10.69
C MET A 312 33.55 -12.93 10.17
N GLU A 313 32.22 -12.94 10.12
CA GLU A 313 31.42 -14.10 9.69
C GLU A 313 31.45 -14.28 8.18
N THR A 314 31.41 -13.18 7.43
CA THR A 314 31.33 -13.19 5.96
C THR A 314 32.14 -12.02 5.43
N PRO A 315 33.43 -12.24 5.07
CA PRO A 315 34.27 -11.17 4.57
C PRO A 315 33.69 -10.52 3.30
N PHE A 316 33.13 -9.33 3.44
CA PHE A 316 32.66 -8.52 2.32
C PHE A 316 33.64 -7.40 2.01
N ARG A 317 33.64 -6.91 0.76
CA ARG A 317 34.53 -5.82 0.31
C ARG A 317 33.74 -4.77 -0.43
N VAL A 318 33.64 -3.57 0.14
CA VAL A 318 33.13 -2.41 -0.57
C VAL A 318 34.15 -2.03 -1.64
N LYS A 319 33.89 -2.41 -2.90
CA LYS A 319 34.82 -2.21 -4.03
C LYS A 319 34.91 -0.74 -4.46
N ASP A 320 33.85 0.02 -4.22
CA ASP A 320 33.77 1.43 -4.52
C ASP A 320 34.56 2.25 -3.49
N GLU A 321 35.58 3.00 -3.94
CA GLU A 321 36.50 3.75 -3.07
C GLU A 321 35.79 4.77 -2.18
N PHE A 322 34.74 5.40 -2.70
CA PHE A 322 33.95 6.38 -1.96
C PHE A 322 33.21 5.72 -0.78
N ASN A 323 32.44 4.65 -1.05
CA ASN A 323 31.73 3.92 0.00
C ASN A 323 32.69 3.22 0.97
N HIS A 324 33.85 2.75 0.49
CA HIS A 324 34.91 2.22 1.36
C HIS A 324 35.42 3.29 2.33
N SER A 325 35.70 4.49 1.84
CA SER A 325 36.15 5.61 2.66
C SER A 325 35.10 6.03 3.70
N LEU A 326 33.82 6.06 3.31
CA LEU A 326 32.72 6.30 4.25
C LEU A 326 32.65 5.23 5.34
N LEU A 327 32.76 3.95 4.97
CA LEU A 327 32.77 2.85 5.92
C LEU A 327 33.93 2.98 6.93
N GLN A 328 35.14 3.30 6.46
CA GLN A 328 36.28 3.50 7.36
C GLN A 328 36.07 4.69 8.30
N LEU A 329 35.56 5.82 7.82
CA LEU A 329 35.21 6.96 8.67
C LEU A 329 34.23 6.56 9.79
N PHE A 330 33.23 5.73 9.47
CA PHE A 330 32.27 5.23 10.45
C PHE A 330 32.91 4.25 11.44
N LEU A 331 33.68 3.27 10.96
CA LEU A 331 34.32 2.25 11.80
C LEU A 331 35.41 2.82 12.73
N ASP A 332 36.09 3.88 12.31
CA ASP A 332 37.09 4.61 13.09
C ASP A 332 36.47 5.52 14.17
N GLY A 333 35.13 5.65 14.21
CA GLY A 333 34.45 6.56 15.13
C GLY A 333 34.51 8.04 14.71
N LYS A 334 34.93 8.34 13.47
CA LYS A 334 35.02 9.72 12.94
C LYS A 334 33.67 10.24 12.43
N SER A 335 32.68 9.38 12.28
CA SER A 335 31.29 9.75 11.96
C SER A 335 30.31 8.84 12.69
N ASP A 336 29.29 9.44 13.31
CA ASP A 336 28.18 8.74 13.99
C ASP A 336 26.89 8.74 13.14
N SER A 337 27.01 8.96 11.83
CA SER A 337 25.86 8.96 10.94
C SER A 337 25.40 7.54 10.66
N VAL A 338 24.18 7.20 11.06
CA VAL A 338 23.57 5.89 10.77
C VAL A 338 23.18 5.74 9.29
N LEU A 339 23.33 6.80 8.50
CA LEU A 339 23.15 6.74 7.06
C LEU A 339 24.32 6.04 6.35
N ILE A 340 25.53 6.06 6.93
CA ILE A 340 26.69 5.31 6.39
C ILE A 340 26.42 3.80 6.38
N PRO A 341 26.06 3.15 7.50
CA PRO A 341 25.72 1.73 7.49
C PRO A 341 24.57 1.40 6.55
N LEU A 342 23.56 2.27 6.41
CA LEU A 342 22.50 2.10 5.41
C LEU A 342 23.06 2.00 3.98
N ILE A 343 23.91 2.94 3.58
CA ILE A 343 24.56 2.98 2.26
C ILE A 343 25.38 1.71 2.02
N VAL A 344 26.17 1.31 3.03
CA VAL A 344 27.04 0.13 2.96
C VAL A 344 26.23 -1.15 2.86
N PHE A 345 25.22 -1.36 3.71
CA PHE A 345 24.35 -2.54 3.66
C PHE A 345 23.58 -2.63 2.35
N ARG A 346 23.07 -1.51 1.82
CA ARG A 346 22.46 -1.45 0.48
C ARG A 346 23.45 -1.84 -0.62
N HIS A 347 24.70 -1.39 -0.55
CA HIS A 347 25.74 -1.78 -1.51
C HIS A 347 26.02 -3.29 -1.46
N ILE A 348 26.16 -3.85 -0.26
CA ILE A 348 26.38 -5.29 -0.05
C ILE A 348 25.20 -6.09 -0.63
N TYR A 349 23.97 -5.67 -0.35
CA TYR A 349 22.75 -6.32 -0.86
C TYR A 349 22.71 -6.36 -2.39
N ILE A 350 22.92 -5.21 -3.05
CA ILE A 350 22.84 -5.09 -4.51
C ILE A 350 23.96 -5.84 -5.22
N THR A 351 25.17 -5.83 -4.65
CA THR A 351 26.33 -6.50 -5.25
C THR A 351 26.33 -8.02 -5.00
N GLY A 352 25.41 -8.54 -4.19
CA GLY A 352 25.30 -9.96 -3.87
C GLY A 352 26.51 -10.51 -3.12
N GLN A 353 27.30 -9.65 -2.45
CA GLN A 353 28.54 -10.04 -1.77
C GLN A 353 28.31 -10.85 -0.49
N CYS A 354 27.11 -10.73 0.09
CA CYS A 354 26.65 -11.63 1.14
C CYS A 354 25.41 -12.34 0.59
N THR A 355 25.47 -13.65 0.46
CA THR A 355 24.29 -14.44 0.16
C THR A 355 23.52 -14.70 1.45
N GLN A 356 22.21 -14.92 1.34
CA GLN A 356 21.34 -15.23 2.48
C GLN A 356 21.85 -16.37 3.37
N ASN A 357 22.51 -17.37 2.77
CA ASN A 357 23.07 -18.50 3.51
C ASN A 357 24.14 -18.05 4.50
N ASP A 358 24.84 -16.96 4.20
CA ASP A 358 25.92 -16.44 5.03
C ASP A 358 25.40 -15.74 6.30
N PHE A 359 24.20 -15.13 6.23
CA PHE A 359 23.54 -14.53 7.41
C PHE A 359 22.77 -15.55 8.25
N MET A 360 22.12 -16.54 7.61
CA MET A 360 21.29 -17.56 8.28
C MET A 360 22.11 -18.69 8.93
N GLN A 361 23.39 -18.85 8.58
CA GLN A 361 24.27 -19.87 9.15
C GLN A 361 24.83 -19.52 10.55
N THR A 362 24.52 -18.33 11.08
CA THR A 362 24.88 -18.03 12.46
C THR A 362 24.01 -18.82 13.44
N THR A 363 24.69 -19.73 14.12
CA THR A 363 24.20 -20.73 15.08
C THR A 363 23.60 -20.16 16.37
N VAL A 364 23.25 -18.87 16.43
CA VAL A 364 22.75 -18.19 17.64
C VAL A 364 21.57 -17.28 17.27
N GLN A 365 20.34 -17.75 17.53
CA GLN A 365 19.09 -17.01 17.30
C GLN A 365 19.11 -15.58 17.90
N ASP A 366 19.77 -15.41 19.05
CA ASP A 366 19.87 -14.12 19.75
C ASP A 366 20.63 -13.04 18.95
N ARG A 367 21.68 -13.41 18.21
CA ARG A 367 22.44 -12.45 17.39
C ARG A 367 21.63 -11.95 16.20
N ASN A 368 20.88 -12.83 15.55
CA ASN A 368 20.01 -12.44 14.46
C ASN A 368 18.87 -11.54 14.94
N GLN A 369 18.30 -11.82 16.11
CA GLN A 369 17.29 -10.95 16.72
C GLN A 369 17.85 -9.56 17.04
N GLN A 370 19.06 -9.48 17.61
CA GLN A 370 19.73 -8.22 17.91
C GLN A 370 20.03 -7.40 16.63
N ARG A 371 20.47 -8.07 15.55
CA ARG A 371 20.70 -7.43 14.25
C ARG A 371 19.41 -6.87 13.65
N LEU A 372 18.31 -7.61 13.76
CA LEU A 372 17.00 -7.16 13.31
C LEU A 372 16.48 -5.98 14.12
N GLU A 373 16.67 -5.98 15.44
CA GLU A 373 16.33 -4.85 16.28
C GLU A 373 17.12 -3.59 15.88
N ILE A 374 18.44 -3.73 15.67
CA ILE A 374 19.30 -2.62 15.25
C ILE A 374 18.91 -2.11 13.86
N ALA A 375 18.61 -3.01 12.92
CA ALA A 375 18.09 -2.65 11.60
C ALA A 375 16.78 -1.86 11.71
N PHE A 376 15.85 -2.34 12.55
CA PHE A 376 14.58 -1.67 12.80
C PHE A 376 14.76 -0.27 13.38
N LEU A 377 15.68 -0.08 14.34
CA LEU A 377 15.97 1.24 14.91
C LEU A 377 16.55 2.21 13.87
N MET A 378 17.49 1.74 13.04
CA MET A 378 18.06 2.52 11.95
C MET A 378 16.98 2.92 10.92
N THR A 379 16.22 1.94 10.43
CA THR A 379 15.10 2.15 9.51
C THR A 379 14.08 3.12 10.08
N ARG A 380 13.67 2.95 11.34
CA ARG A 380 12.70 3.83 12.00
C ARG A 380 13.20 5.28 12.05
N LYS A 381 14.48 5.50 12.39
CA LYS A 381 15.06 6.84 12.46
C LYS A 381 15.08 7.52 11.10
N ILE A 382 15.50 6.80 10.05
CA ILE A 382 15.54 7.34 8.68
C ILE A 382 14.13 7.61 8.15
N LEU A 383 13.21 6.66 8.30
CA LEU A 383 11.84 6.82 7.81
C LEU A 383 11.08 7.90 8.58
N ALA A 384 11.36 8.13 9.87
CA ALA A 384 10.77 9.25 10.59
C ALA A 384 11.16 10.60 9.97
N TRP A 385 12.42 10.76 9.54
CA TRP A 385 12.87 11.95 8.82
C TRP A 385 12.20 12.04 7.44
N CYS A 386 12.12 10.94 6.69
CA CYS A 386 11.42 10.89 5.41
C CYS A 386 9.95 11.32 5.55
N GLU A 387 9.27 10.86 6.59
CA GLU A 387 7.87 11.21 6.87
C GLU A 387 7.72 12.71 7.16
N GLN A 388 8.60 13.30 7.97
CA GLN A 388 8.60 14.74 8.24
C GLN A 388 8.79 15.55 6.95
N LYS A 389 9.74 15.14 6.11
CA LYS A 389 10.02 15.79 4.84
C LYS A 389 8.88 15.65 3.85
N PHE A 390 8.31 14.46 3.73
CA PHE A 390 7.12 14.23 2.92
C PHE A 390 5.95 15.12 3.36
N VAL A 391 5.66 15.21 4.66
CA VAL A 391 4.62 16.10 5.18
C VAL A 391 4.88 17.56 4.82
N GLN A 392 6.13 18.02 4.90
CA GLN A 392 6.51 19.37 4.46
C GLN A 392 6.25 19.57 2.97
N SER A 393 6.66 18.62 2.12
CA SER A 393 6.41 18.66 0.68
C SER A 393 4.91 18.65 0.36
N MET A 394 4.12 17.82 1.03
CA MET A 394 2.67 17.71 0.84
C MET A 394 1.92 18.99 1.17
N LYS A 395 2.39 19.80 2.13
CA LYS A 395 1.80 21.12 2.39
C LYS A 395 1.80 22.02 1.15
N TYR A 396 2.84 21.95 0.33
CA TYR A 396 2.93 22.75 -0.90
C TYR A 396 2.27 22.07 -2.08
N PHE A 397 2.51 20.76 -2.19
CA PHE A 397 1.99 19.95 -3.28
C PHE A 397 0.46 19.94 -3.32
N LEU A 398 -0.19 19.79 -2.16
CA LEU A 398 -1.65 19.78 -2.07
C LEU A 398 -2.27 21.18 -2.12
N ASN A 399 -1.53 22.22 -1.71
CA ASN A 399 -2.00 23.61 -1.86
C ASN A 399 -2.15 24.03 -3.34
N ASP A 400 -1.46 23.35 -4.27
CA ASP A 400 -1.62 23.60 -5.72
C ASP A 400 -3.05 23.27 -6.18
N ILE A 401 -3.74 22.33 -5.51
CA ILE A 401 -5.09 21.85 -5.86
C ILE A 401 -6.20 22.85 -5.50
N GLY A 402 -5.90 23.85 -4.65
CA GLY A 402 -6.92 24.74 -4.07
C GLY A 402 -7.65 24.11 -2.88
N PRO A 403 -8.39 24.91 -2.08
CA PRO A 403 -9.18 24.43 -0.94
C PRO A 403 -10.34 23.52 -1.35
#